data_AF-A0A8T9BIZ6-F1
#
_entry.id   AF-A0A8T9BIZ6-F1
#
_cell.length_a   1.000
_cell.length_b   1.000
_cell.length_c   1.000
_cell.angle_alpha   90.00
_cell.angle_beta   90.00
_cell.angle_gamma   90.00
#
_symmetry.space_group_name_H-M   'P 1'
#
loop_
_entity.id
_entity.type
_entity.pdbx_description
1 polymer ?
#
loop_
_entity_poly.entity_id
_entity_poly.type
_entity_poly.pdbx_seq_one_letter_code
_entity_poly.pdbx_strand_id
1 'polypeptide(L)'
;MASASAAAVYPVPPRKVVAVEHPLVVKNLENGLKTFGSNRPFERVIDTSDPDSCIPLYLRHNDPMCAPILSYNTPTNNVLLKITVPKRIGRKRKRGALDPSLYNDTGFSSLPDTGPTSSADSIKSQSQKDNPAELLRTLKDNASHYSIEVVAEITNTHRFRGIADFHHSTSNTEFFPRFRDTVLTGKVEDIKKFQLDPSRGLKPNDQFMPPPRLSHHSLPFNWEWQQNPFNFTGVNPETGNPVLKTRASQLYYLSHDVAKIPDKGPEVPSDDPNLQNLVAIMKEALEERPIWTRRALLNRLGHSPHLSLARSAYQYVSYQFKNGPWRDALVKYGIDPRSDPKYRIYQTIFFRIISDDVEPDGSWKAHRRDIRSNPTSHLFDGKHVSLDGRVWQICDITDPLLHRLARNAPYPRAFSSKIDGWFPNGRLAKIKVIMKTKIIAIRLGKPLADEDFAVALSLPDAVARSSSRRVHVPVPDLGLTAQEIEALTKAGLMKPLSRKKKKKQAKKVSDRLGGAKPLMSKANQRYVQSLWDKSGQVAPATLDSRALQAVSQMNGMGPLNQRTPGLSSDAYGGVARGLLDDLTDEDEDEDDDEEDDEDDDDDDEPERESSSEEEEDEDA
;
A
#
# COMPACT_ATOMS: atom_id res chain seq x y z
N MET A 1 -31.07 -2.58 66.91
CA MET A 1 -30.12 -2.85 65.79
C MET A 1 -29.02 -1.80 65.88
N ALA A 2 -27.80 -2.22 66.19
CA ALA A 2 -26.65 -1.31 66.24
C ALA A 2 -26.38 -0.80 64.82
N SER A 3 -26.38 0.53 64.66
CA SER A 3 -25.93 1.21 63.44
C SER A 3 -24.49 0.75 63.15
N ALA A 4 -24.31 0.01 62.07
CA ALA A 4 -22.98 -0.26 61.55
C ALA A 4 -22.33 1.10 61.24
N SER A 5 -21.21 1.40 61.91
CA SER A 5 -20.43 2.61 61.65
C SER A 5 -20.09 2.66 60.16
N ALA A 6 -20.70 3.58 59.42
CA ALA A 6 -20.37 3.79 58.02
C ALA A 6 -18.88 4.14 57.91
N ALA A 7 -18.20 3.55 56.92
CA ALA A 7 -16.80 3.84 56.65
C ALA A 7 -16.59 5.33 56.34
N ALA A 8 -15.37 5.83 56.57
CA ALA A 8 -15.04 7.23 56.29
C ALA A 8 -15.26 7.57 54.81
N VAL A 9 -15.95 8.69 54.56
CA VAL A 9 -16.24 9.19 53.21
C VAL A 9 -15.22 10.27 52.85
N TYR A 10 -14.60 10.13 51.67
CA TYR A 10 -13.60 11.08 51.17
C TYR A 10 -14.09 11.72 49.87
N PRO A 11 -14.13 13.06 49.75
CA PRO A 11 -14.43 13.73 48.49
C PRO A 11 -13.26 13.59 47.51
N VAL A 12 -13.56 13.39 46.23
CA VAL A 12 -12.54 13.35 45.17
C VAL A 12 -12.22 14.79 44.73
N PRO A 13 -10.96 15.25 44.83
CA PRO A 13 -10.60 16.59 44.38
C PRO A 13 -10.69 16.73 42.84
N PRO A 14 -11.06 17.92 42.31
CA PRO A 14 -11.12 18.19 40.87
C PRO A 14 -9.72 18.46 40.29
N ARG A 15 -8.80 17.50 40.45
CA ARG A 15 -7.43 17.57 39.94
C ARG A 15 -7.29 16.68 38.71
N LYS A 16 -6.82 17.24 37.59
CA LYS A 16 -6.54 16.47 36.37
C LYS A 16 -5.27 15.66 36.54
N VAL A 17 -5.38 14.34 36.44
CA VAL A 17 -4.26 13.39 36.47
C VAL A 17 -4.49 12.36 35.37
N VAL A 18 -3.43 12.08 34.60
CA VAL A 18 -3.42 11.06 33.56
C VAL A 18 -2.42 9.97 33.98
N ALA A 19 -2.81 8.71 33.80
CA ALA A 19 -1.92 7.58 34.07
C ALA A 19 -1.23 7.10 32.78
N VAL A 20 0.02 6.65 32.92
CA VAL A 20 0.76 5.99 31.84
C VAL A 20 1.25 4.65 32.37
N GLU A 21 0.73 3.56 31.80
CA GLU A 21 1.15 2.20 32.13
C GLU A 21 2.43 1.86 31.34
N HIS A 22 3.58 2.28 31.86
CA HIS A 22 4.88 2.01 31.23
C HIS A 22 5.17 0.49 31.23
N PRO A 23 5.46 -0.15 30.06
CA PRO A 23 5.57 -1.61 29.96
C PRO A 23 6.87 -2.17 30.59
N LEU A 24 7.90 -1.33 30.76
CA LEU A 24 9.14 -1.72 31.44
C LEU A 24 9.12 -1.34 32.92
N VAL A 25 9.92 -2.07 33.71
CA VAL A 25 10.17 -1.78 35.13
C VAL A 25 10.99 -0.50 35.29
N VAL A 26 10.37 0.57 35.82
CA VAL A 26 11.02 1.88 36.01
C VAL A 26 11.83 1.92 37.30
N LYS A 27 13.13 1.61 37.26
CA LYS A 27 14.04 1.72 38.43
C LYS A 27 14.53 3.15 38.70
N ASN A 28 14.74 3.92 37.64
CA ASN A 28 15.15 5.33 37.69
C ASN A 28 14.11 6.13 36.89
N LEU A 29 13.44 7.06 37.56
CA LEU A 29 12.38 7.86 36.95
C LEU A 29 12.90 8.67 35.77
N GLU A 30 14.04 9.35 35.89
CA GLU A 30 14.60 10.18 34.83
C GLU A 30 14.89 9.36 33.55
N ASN A 31 15.45 8.15 33.69
CA ASN A 31 15.68 7.27 32.55
C ASN A 31 14.36 6.74 31.96
N GLY A 32 13.37 6.43 32.82
CA GLY A 32 12.03 6.06 32.37
C GLY A 32 11.29 7.21 31.67
N LEU A 33 11.61 8.46 31.97
CA LEU A 33 11.06 9.62 31.26
C LEU A 33 11.74 9.83 29.89
N LYS A 34 13.04 9.49 29.77
CA LYS A 34 13.80 9.57 28.50
C LYS A 34 13.27 8.61 27.43
N THR A 35 12.64 7.50 27.82
CA THR A 35 12.05 6.53 26.86
C THR A 35 10.89 7.11 26.07
N PHE A 36 10.23 8.18 26.54
CA PHE A 36 9.18 8.87 25.78
C PHE A 36 9.73 9.86 24.72
N GLY A 37 11.05 9.92 24.55
CA GLY A 37 11.74 10.76 23.58
C GLY A 37 11.81 12.24 23.99
N SER A 38 12.33 13.08 23.08
CA SER A 38 12.59 14.51 23.31
C SER A 38 11.45 15.45 22.91
N ASN A 39 10.38 14.92 22.29
CA ASN A 39 9.30 15.71 21.68
C ASN A 39 8.20 16.12 22.68
N ARG A 40 8.57 16.81 23.77
CA ARG A 40 7.63 17.30 24.80
C ARG A 40 6.51 16.31 25.17
N PRO A 41 6.85 15.07 25.55
CA PRO A 41 5.86 14.01 25.71
C PRO A 41 4.78 14.37 26.75
N PHE A 42 5.14 15.08 27.82
CA PHE A 42 4.23 15.42 28.93
C PHE A 42 3.12 16.42 28.58
N GLU A 43 3.37 17.35 27.65
CA GLU A 43 2.30 18.26 27.19
C GLU A 43 1.21 17.46 26.46
N ARG A 44 1.61 16.46 25.66
CA ARG A 44 0.69 15.56 24.95
C ARG A 44 0.00 14.55 25.86
N VAL A 45 0.70 14.05 26.89
CA VAL A 45 0.11 13.14 27.89
C VAL A 45 -1.03 13.83 28.65
N ILE A 46 -0.88 15.11 28.96
CA ILE A 46 -1.85 15.87 29.77
C ILE A 46 -3.02 16.37 28.92
N ASP A 47 -2.82 16.54 27.61
CA ASP A 47 -3.88 16.94 26.69
C ASP A 47 -4.82 15.77 26.38
N THR A 48 -5.92 15.70 27.12
CA THR A 48 -6.97 14.69 26.94
C THR A 48 -8.08 15.16 25.99
N SER A 49 -7.90 16.25 25.24
CA SER A 49 -8.90 16.72 24.29
C SER A 49 -9.01 15.81 23.05
N ASP A 50 -7.92 15.16 22.69
CA ASP A 50 -7.83 14.26 21.55
C ASP A 50 -7.79 12.78 21.99
N PRO A 51 -8.85 12.00 21.72
CA PRO A 51 -8.87 10.57 22.02
C PRO A 51 -7.83 9.78 21.21
N ASP A 52 -7.39 10.28 20.05
CA ASP A 52 -6.38 9.64 19.20
C ASP A 52 -4.95 10.04 19.61
N SER A 53 -4.80 10.85 20.67
CA SER A 53 -3.50 11.20 21.24
C SER A 53 -2.76 9.95 21.70
N CYS A 54 -1.58 9.73 21.12
CA CYS A 54 -0.69 8.63 21.47
C CYS A 54 0.66 9.14 21.97
N ILE A 55 1.22 8.41 22.92
CA ILE A 55 2.55 8.63 23.47
C ILE A 55 3.48 7.60 22.84
N PRO A 56 4.58 8.03 22.17
CA PRO A 56 5.58 7.11 21.70
C PRO A 56 6.47 6.63 22.84
N LEU A 57 6.85 5.35 22.80
CA LEU A 57 7.82 4.74 23.70
C LEU A 57 8.97 4.13 22.88
N TYR A 58 10.17 4.61 23.12
CA TYR A 58 11.40 4.13 22.48
C TYR A 58 12.16 3.21 23.44
N LEU A 59 12.23 1.92 23.10
CA LEU A 59 13.02 0.95 23.85
C LEU A 59 14.52 1.30 23.82
N ARG A 60 14.99 1.82 22.68
CA ARG A 60 16.36 2.32 22.48
C ARG A 60 16.34 3.82 22.20
N HIS A 61 15.99 4.61 23.22
CA HIS A 61 15.81 6.07 23.09
C HIS A 61 17.06 6.86 22.62
N ASN A 62 18.26 6.26 22.67
CA ASN A 62 19.49 6.86 22.15
C ASN A 62 19.70 6.61 20.65
N ASP A 63 18.96 5.67 20.06
CA ASP A 63 19.02 5.36 18.64
C ASP A 63 17.92 6.14 17.89
N PRO A 64 18.29 7.10 17.01
CA PRO A 64 17.33 7.86 16.22
C PRO A 64 16.49 7.02 15.25
N MET A 65 16.92 5.80 14.93
CA MET A 65 16.22 4.87 14.03
C MET A 65 15.32 3.89 14.77
N CYS A 66 15.26 3.95 16.11
CA CYS A 66 14.36 3.10 16.86
C CYS A 66 12.91 3.48 16.55
N ALA A 67 12.15 2.54 15.98
CA ALA A 67 10.71 2.70 15.83
C ALA A 67 10.05 2.79 17.23
N PRO A 68 9.10 3.72 17.45
CA PRO A 68 8.39 3.82 18.71
C PRO A 68 7.27 2.78 18.82
N ILE A 69 7.01 2.33 20.03
CA ILE A 69 5.75 1.67 20.39
C ILE A 69 4.75 2.76 20.77
N LEU A 70 3.59 2.79 20.12
CA LEU A 70 2.58 3.80 20.38
C LEU A 70 1.61 3.33 21.48
N SER A 71 1.25 4.25 22.38
CA SER A 71 0.22 4.00 23.38
C SER A 71 -1.18 4.14 22.80
N TYR A 72 -2.15 3.43 23.38
CA TYR A 72 -3.57 3.70 23.22
C TYR A 72 -4.10 4.48 24.43
N ASN A 73 -4.72 5.63 24.20
CA ASN A 73 -5.42 6.38 25.24
C ASN A 73 -6.77 5.70 25.52
N THR A 74 -6.94 5.14 26.72
CA THR A 74 -8.18 4.46 27.14
C THR A 74 -8.87 5.27 28.23
N PRO A 75 -10.19 5.55 28.13
CA PRO A 75 -10.93 6.13 29.24
C PRO A 75 -11.00 5.14 30.41
N THR A 76 -10.77 5.64 31.62
CA THR A 76 -10.75 4.86 32.86
C THR A 76 -11.47 5.61 33.97
N ASN A 77 -11.97 4.88 34.97
CA ASN A 77 -12.60 5.46 36.16
C ASN A 77 -11.79 5.12 37.41
N ASN A 78 -10.46 5.27 37.31
CA ASN A 78 -9.53 4.88 38.38
C ASN A 78 -9.38 6.02 39.40
N VAL A 79 -9.08 5.69 40.66
CA VAL A 79 -8.85 6.70 41.73
C VAL A 79 -7.44 6.57 42.27
N LEU A 80 -6.70 7.69 42.32
CA LEU A 80 -5.37 7.74 42.91
C LEU A 80 -5.46 8.02 44.41
N LEU A 81 -4.97 7.08 45.22
CA LEU A 81 -4.95 7.16 46.68
C LEU A 81 -3.52 7.32 47.19
N LYS A 82 -3.32 8.28 48.10
CA LYS A 82 -2.10 8.40 48.90
C LYS A 82 -2.37 7.87 50.29
N ILE A 83 -1.72 6.77 50.64
CA ILE A 83 -1.84 6.11 51.94
C ILE A 83 -0.57 6.41 52.74
N THR A 84 -0.73 7.06 53.89
CA THR A 84 0.39 7.35 54.80
C THR A 84 0.29 6.46 56.02
N VAL A 85 1.38 5.76 56.32
CA VAL A 85 1.51 4.87 57.47
C VAL A 85 2.65 5.33 58.38
N PRO A 86 2.54 5.16 59.70
CA PRO A 86 3.61 5.46 60.64
C PRO A 86 4.92 4.77 60.26
N LYS A 87 6.03 5.51 60.37
CA LYS A 87 7.35 4.95 60.12
C LYS A 87 7.62 3.83 61.13
N ARG A 88 7.85 2.60 60.65
CA ARG A 88 8.30 1.50 61.49
C ARG A 88 9.64 1.85 62.14
N ILE A 89 9.63 2.02 63.47
CA ILE A 89 10.85 2.19 64.27
C ILE A 89 11.26 0.78 64.70
N GLY A 90 12.44 0.32 64.29
CA GLY A 90 12.96 -1.04 64.59
C GLY A 90 13.26 -1.32 66.07
N ARG A 91 12.60 -0.65 67.02
CA ARG A 91 12.77 -0.94 68.45
C ARG A 91 12.05 -2.25 68.79
N LYS A 92 12.83 -3.26 69.18
CA LYS A 92 12.36 -4.48 69.84
C LYS A 92 11.36 -4.09 70.95
N ARG A 93 10.14 -4.65 70.89
CA ARG A 93 9.16 -4.54 71.99
C ARG A 93 9.83 -5.03 73.29
N LYS A 94 9.52 -4.35 74.40
CA LYS A 94 9.94 -4.77 75.76
C LYS A 94 9.44 -6.20 76.00
N ARG A 95 10.32 -7.09 76.50
CA ARG A 95 9.97 -8.47 76.91
C ARG A 95 8.73 -8.43 77.82
N GLY A 96 7.65 -9.11 77.43
CA GLY A 96 6.45 -9.30 78.26
C GLY A 96 5.08 -9.13 77.59
N ALA A 97 4.99 -8.71 76.31
CA ALA A 97 3.70 -8.67 75.61
C ALA A 97 3.30 -10.09 75.13
N LEU A 98 2.23 -10.63 75.72
CA LEU A 98 1.57 -11.87 75.32
C LEU A 98 0.67 -11.58 74.10
N ASP A 99 1.21 -11.76 72.90
CA ASP A 99 0.37 -11.95 71.71
C ASP A 99 1.08 -12.94 70.76
N PRO A 100 0.47 -14.10 70.43
CA PRO A 100 1.13 -15.16 69.70
C PRO A 100 0.96 -14.99 68.18
N SER A 101 1.98 -14.45 67.50
CA SER A 101 2.34 -14.86 66.12
C SER A 101 3.60 -14.15 65.62
N LEU A 102 4.77 -14.57 66.12
CA LEU A 102 6.05 -14.24 65.52
C LEU A 102 6.96 -15.46 65.57
N TYR A 103 6.85 -16.32 64.56
CA TYR A 103 8.01 -17.08 64.09
C TYR A 103 8.58 -16.37 62.87
N ASN A 104 9.88 -16.10 62.94
CA ASN A 104 10.71 -15.55 61.88
C ASN A 104 10.71 -16.50 60.68
N ASP A 105 10.58 -15.97 59.48
CA ASP A 105 11.50 -16.32 58.40
C ASP A 105 11.60 -15.17 57.39
N THR A 106 12.72 -15.10 56.67
CA THR A 106 13.36 -13.96 55.97
C THR A 106 14.51 -13.34 56.77
N GLY A 107 15.58 -14.13 56.88
CA GLY A 107 16.90 -13.62 57.23
C GLY A 107 17.36 -12.57 56.22
N PHE A 108 17.52 -11.31 56.67
CA PHE A 108 18.52 -10.41 56.11
C PHE A 108 18.88 -9.30 57.11
N SER A 109 20.18 -9.11 57.28
CA SER A 109 20.80 -8.14 58.18
C SER A 109 20.43 -6.70 57.82
N SER A 110 20.17 -5.91 58.87
CA SER A 110 20.19 -4.46 58.78
C SER A 110 21.62 -4.00 58.51
N LEU A 111 21.86 -3.36 57.36
CA LEU A 111 23.06 -2.56 57.17
C LEU A 111 22.92 -1.24 57.97
N PRO A 112 24.02 -0.66 58.51
CA PRO A 112 23.95 0.53 59.32
C PRO A 112 23.68 1.78 58.47
N ASP A 113 22.66 2.52 58.91
CA ASP A 113 22.28 3.85 58.44
C ASP A 113 23.42 4.84 58.75
N THR A 114 24.21 5.21 57.73
CA THR A 114 25.22 6.27 57.83
C THR A 114 24.96 7.34 56.78
N GLY A 115 24.17 8.33 57.18
CA GLY A 115 24.00 9.59 56.46
C GLY A 115 22.93 10.47 57.10
N PRO A 116 23.22 11.72 57.52
CA PRO A 116 22.20 12.62 57.99
C PRO A 116 21.57 13.30 56.77
N THR A 117 20.38 12.87 56.36
CA THR A 117 19.55 13.67 55.43
C THR A 117 18.24 14.03 56.09
N SER A 118 18.17 15.32 56.40
CA SER A 118 17.00 16.12 56.71
C SER A 118 15.83 15.95 55.72
N SER A 119 14.63 16.27 56.22
CA SER A 119 13.38 16.60 55.53
C SER A 119 12.32 15.49 55.32
N ALA A 120 11.26 15.65 56.13
CA ALA A 120 9.84 15.27 56.08
C ALA A 120 9.19 14.38 54.99
N ASP A 121 9.76 14.07 53.83
CA ASP A 121 8.99 13.44 52.73
C ASP A 121 9.73 12.32 51.99
N SER A 122 10.20 11.27 52.68
CA SER A 122 10.70 10.08 51.98
C SER A 122 9.51 9.18 51.59
N ILE A 123 9.04 9.28 50.35
CA ILE A 123 8.15 8.27 49.75
C ILE A 123 8.81 6.90 49.93
N LYS A 124 8.19 6.06 50.76
CA LYS A 124 8.67 4.72 51.10
C LYS A 124 8.30 3.66 50.08
N SER A 125 7.50 4.01 49.07
CA SER A 125 7.31 3.14 47.92
C SER A 125 8.10 3.65 46.73
N GLN A 126 9.34 3.18 46.58
CA GLN A 126 10.20 3.52 45.44
C GLN A 126 10.45 2.26 44.63
N SER A 127 9.87 2.18 43.43
CA SER A 127 10.19 1.21 42.36
C SER A 127 11.14 0.06 42.72
N GLN A 128 10.59 -1.06 43.19
CA GLN A 128 11.30 -2.30 43.58
C GLN A 128 12.28 -2.23 44.76
N LYS A 129 12.48 -1.07 45.40
CA LYS A 129 13.21 -1.00 46.68
C LYS A 129 12.37 -1.46 47.86
N ASP A 130 11.08 -1.66 47.64
CA ASP A 130 10.13 -2.07 48.68
C ASP A 130 9.83 -3.54 48.52
N ASN A 131 10.04 -4.30 49.59
CA ASN A 131 9.61 -5.69 49.63
C ASN A 131 8.07 -5.72 49.78
N PRO A 132 7.29 -6.32 48.84
CA PRO A 132 5.84 -6.37 48.92
C PRO A 132 5.34 -7.00 50.22
N ALA A 133 6.06 -7.99 50.76
CA ALA A 133 5.74 -8.60 52.04
C ALA A 133 5.90 -7.61 53.20
N GLU A 134 6.90 -6.73 53.14
CA GLU A 134 7.11 -5.68 54.13
C GLU A 134 6.04 -4.58 54.03
N LEU A 135 5.66 -4.17 52.83
CA LEU A 135 4.57 -3.20 52.61
C LEU A 135 3.23 -3.74 53.11
N LEU A 136 2.87 -4.96 52.71
CA LEU A 136 1.66 -5.63 53.18
C LEU A 136 1.65 -5.77 54.70
N ARG A 137 2.78 -6.16 55.29
CA ARG A 137 2.93 -6.24 56.74
C ARG A 137 2.83 -4.88 57.40
N THR A 138 3.41 -3.84 56.83
CA THR A 138 3.31 -2.47 57.37
C THR A 138 1.87 -1.97 57.35
N LEU A 139 1.11 -2.29 56.30
CA LEU A 139 -0.33 -1.99 56.22
C LEU A 139 -1.13 -2.77 57.27
N LYS A 140 -0.85 -4.08 57.44
CA LYS A 140 -1.50 -4.93 58.47
C LYS A 140 -1.18 -4.47 59.89
N ASP A 141 0.09 -4.18 60.18
CA ASP A 141 0.56 -3.76 61.50
C ASP A 141 -0.02 -2.39 61.91
N ASN A 142 -0.40 -1.55 60.94
CA ASN A 142 -0.97 -0.22 61.16
C ASN A 142 -2.46 -0.15 60.78
N ALA A 143 -3.22 -1.24 60.92
CA ALA A 143 -4.64 -1.30 60.54
C ALA A 143 -5.54 -0.26 61.23
N SER A 144 -5.13 0.30 62.37
CA SER A 144 -5.85 1.37 63.09
C SER A 144 -5.20 2.75 63.00
N HIS A 145 -4.01 2.85 62.41
CA HIS A 145 -3.18 4.06 62.39
C HIS A 145 -2.65 4.32 60.99
N TYR A 146 -3.52 4.74 60.09
CA TYR A 146 -3.16 5.17 58.74
C TYR A 146 -3.98 6.41 58.37
N SER A 147 -3.49 7.19 57.42
CA SER A 147 -4.29 8.27 56.81
C SER A 147 -4.40 8.02 55.30
N ILE A 148 -5.63 8.16 54.79
CA ILE A 148 -5.92 8.08 53.35
C ILE A 148 -6.22 9.48 52.86
N GLU A 149 -5.59 9.84 51.75
CA GLU A 149 -5.85 11.05 50.99
C GLU A 149 -6.24 10.63 49.57
N VAL A 150 -7.43 11.02 49.12
CA VAL A 150 -7.84 10.87 47.71
C VAL A 150 -7.19 12.00 46.92
N VAL A 151 -6.29 11.67 46.00
CA VAL A 151 -5.48 12.67 45.28
C VAL A 151 -6.23 13.19 44.05
N ALA A 152 -6.79 12.28 43.25
CA ALA A 152 -7.47 12.60 42.00
C ALA A 152 -8.22 11.39 41.43
N GLU A 153 -9.15 11.67 40.53
CA GLU A 153 -9.67 10.70 39.55
C GLU A 153 -8.73 10.66 38.33
N ILE A 154 -8.53 9.46 37.79
CA ILE A 154 -7.77 9.21 36.56
C ILE A 154 -8.78 8.84 35.49
N THR A 155 -9.15 9.83 34.68
CA THR A 155 -10.14 9.69 33.59
C THR A 155 -9.57 9.00 32.36
N ASN A 156 -8.24 9.08 32.17
CA ASN A 156 -7.55 8.58 30.99
C ASN A 156 -6.26 7.86 31.41
N THR A 157 -6.02 6.71 30.77
CA THR A 157 -4.81 5.92 30.95
C THR A 157 -4.22 5.55 29.60
N HIS A 158 -2.96 5.89 29.38
CA HIS A 158 -2.20 5.45 28.21
C HIS A 158 -1.62 4.05 28.44
N ARG A 159 -1.95 3.13 27.54
CA ARG A 159 -1.53 1.72 27.61
C ARG A 159 -0.76 1.30 26.38
N PHE A 160 0.34 0.57 26.57
CA PHE A 160 1.14 0.02 25.47
C PHE A 160 0.75 -1.44 25.26
N ARG A 161 -0.22 -1.68 24.37
CA ARG A 161 -0.64 -3.03 23.95
C ARG A 161 -0.05 -3.45 22.60
N GLY A 162 0.45 -2.48 21.84
CA GLY A 162 1.05 -2.74 20.55
C GLY A 162 2.34 -3.55 20.68
N ILE A 163 2.59 -4.42 19.72
CA ILE A 163 3.89 -5.09 19.60
C ILE A 163 4.97 -4.09 19.15
N ALA A 164 6.23 -4.39 19.50
CA ALA A 164 7.34 -3.66 18.92
C ALA A 164 7.45 -4.02 17.44
N ASP A 165 7.71 -3.02 16.60
CA ASP A 165 7.96 -3.24 15.18
C ASP A 165 9.30 -3.95 14.96
N PHE A 166 9.50 -4.47 13.75
CA PHE A 166 10.79 -5.02 13.34
C PHE A 166 11.87 -3.95 13.41
N HIS A 167 13.05 -4.36 13.88
CA HIS A 167 14.18 -3.46 14.05
C HIS A 167 15.26 -3.78 13.02
N HIS A 168 15.57 -2.80 12.18
CA HIS A 168 16.64 -2.90 11.20
C HIS A 168 17.91 -2.22 11.73
N SER A 169 18.98 -3.00 11.92
CA SER A 169 20.27 -2.46 12.37
C SER A 169 21.07 -1.92 11.20
N THR A 170 21.38 -0.62 11.25
CA THR A 170 22.19 0.07 10.22
C THR A 170 23.67 0.15 10.61
N SER A 171 24.09 -0.56 11.67
CA SER A 171 25.42 -0.41 12.28
C SER A 171 26.57 -0.78 11.35
N ASN A 172 26.35 -1.74 10.44
CA ASN A 172 27.37 -2.22 9.50
C ASN A 172 27.22 -1.62 8.09
N THR A 173 26.39 -0.58 7.94
CA THR A 173 26.16 0.08 6.64
C THR A 173 27.10 1.27 6.46
N GLU A 174 27.37 1.67 5.21
CA GLU A 174 28.25 2.82 4.96
C GLU A 174 27.55 4.17 5.13
N PHE A 175 26.28 4.26 4.74
CA PHE A 175 25.55 5.52 4.67
C PHE A 175 25.11 6.03 6.05
N PHE A 176 24.39 5.21 6.83
CA PHE A 176 23.75 5.69 8.05
C PHE A 176 24.72 6.15 9.15
N PRO A 177 25.81 5.42 9.47
CA PRO A 177 26.76 5.89 10.47
C PRO A 177 27.35 7.25 10.09
N ARG A 178 27.70 7.44 8.80
CA ARG A 178 28.16 8.74 8.28
C ARG A 178 27.09 9.82 8.42
N PHE A 179 25.84 9.51 8.08
CA PHE A 179 24.72 10.44 8.20
C PHE A 179 24.43 10.81 9.66
N ARG A 180 24.47 9.85 10.57
CA ARG A 180 24.31 10.03 12.02
C ARG A 180 25.40 10.95 12.59
N ASP A 181 26.65 10.67 12.26
CA ASP A 181 27.81 11.34 12.86
C ASP A 181 28.08 12.72 12.23
N THR A 182 27.44 13.04 11.10
CA THR A 182 27.55 14.35 10.45
C THR A 182 26.25 15.14 10.51
N VAL A 183 25.19 14.64 9.87
CA VAL A 183 23.93 15.36 9.64
C VAL A 183 23.05 15.42 10.88
N LEU A 184 22.85 14.29 11.57
CA LEU A 184 21.97 14.23 12.75
C LEU A 184 22.53 14.97 13.97
N THR A 185 23.79 15.39 13.95
CA THR A 185 24.40 16.17 15.03
C THR A 185 23.84 17.58 15.17
N GLY A 186 23.22 18.12 14.10
CA GLY A 186 22.74 19.50 14.03
C GLY A 186 23.85 20.57 13.95
N LYS A 187 25.13 20.17 13.91
CA LYS A 187 26.26 21.10 13.79
C LYS A 187 26.58 21.40 12.32
N VAL A 188 26.55 22.69 11.96
CA VAL A 188 26.78 23.13 10.57
C VAL A 188 28.15 22.71 10.03
N GLU A 189 29.19 22.73 10.88
CA GLU A 189 30.55 22.28 10.54
C GLU A 189 30.59 20.81 10.11
N ASP A 190 29.81 19.96 10.77
CA ASP A 190 29.80 18.52 10.51
C ASP A 190 28.90 18.18 9.33
N ILE A 191 27.76 18.88 9.17
CA ILE A 191 26.87 18.74 8.01
C ILE A 191 27.61 19.03 6.70
N LYS A 192 28.50 20.04 6.66
CA LYS A 192 29.28 20.38 5.46
C LYS A 192 30.22 19.26 4.99
N LYS A 193 30.61 18.35 5.89
CA LYS A 193 31.49 17.22 5.58
C LYS A 193 30.74 16.07 4.91
N PHE A 194 29.41 16.06 4.98
CA PHE A 194 28.60 15.01 4.37
C PHE A 194 28.56 15.15 2.85
N GLN A 195 28.92 14.07 2.14
CA GLN A 195 28.86 13.98 0.68
C GLN A 195 28.27 12.65 0.27
N LEU A 196 27.33 12.70 -0.68
CA LEU A 196 26.75 11.50 -1.29
C LEU A 196 27.76 10.85 -2.21
N ASP A 197 27.80 9.52 -2.20
CA ASP A 197 28.61 8.78 -3.16
C ASP A 197 27.94 8.84 -4.55
N PRO A 198 28.65 9.34 -5.59
CA PRO A 198 28.07 9.46 -6.93
C PRO A 198 28.03 8.14 -7.72
N SER A 199 28.64 7.07 -7.22
CA SER A 199 28.65 5.77 -7.90
C SER A 199 27.25 5.14 -7.95
N ARG A 200 27.04 4.28 -8.95
CA ARG A 200 25.75 3.65 -9.25
C ARG A 200 25.90 2.14 -9.25
N GLY A 201 24.84 1.43 -8.85
CA GLY A 201 24.78 -0.03 -8.85
C GLY A 201 24.88 -0.62 -7.44
N LEU A 202 24.62 -1.92 -7.36
CA LEU A 202 24.68 -2.70 -6.12
C LEU A 202 26.11 -2.74 -5.58
N LYS A 203 26.27 -2.44 -4.29
CA LYS A 203 27.55 -2.56 -3.59
C LYS A 203 27.42 -3.48 -2.37
N PRO A 204 28.51 -4.14 -1.97
CA PRO A 204 28.57 -4.80 -0.67
C PRO A 204 28.29 -3.79 0.44
N ASN A 205 27.43 -4.15 1.40
CA ASN A 205 27.02 -3.31 2.53
C ASN A 205 26.36 -1.97 2.15
N ASP A 206 25.82 -1.87 0.93
CA ASP A 206 24.96 -0.75 0.57
C ASP A 206 23.70 -0.74 1.44
N GLN A 207 23.16 0.44 1.68
CA GLN A 207 22.05 0.59 2.61
C GLN A 207 20.71 0.71 1.90
N PHE A 208 19.82 -0.21 2.20
CA PHE A 208 18.38 -0.01 2.00
C PHE A 208 17.81 0.73 3.21
N MET A 209 17.20 1.89 2.98
CA MET A 209 16.52 2.61 4.05
C MET A 209 15.21 1.87 4.37
N PRO A 210 15.01 1.39 5.62
CA PRO A 210 13.78 0.71 5.98
C PRO A 210 12.60 1.70 5.92
N PRO A 211 11.37 1.21 5.65
CA PRO A 211 10.19 2.02 5.78
C PRO A 211 10.02 2.51 7.22
N PRO A 212 9.25 3.59 7.45
CA PRO A 212 9.00 4.10 8.81
C PRO A 212 8.32 3.09 9.76
N ARG A 213 7.59 2.13 9.19
CA ARG A 213 7.04 0.96 9.87
C ARG A 213 7.19 -0.25 8.95
N LEU A 214 7.66 -1.37 9.49
CA LEU A 214 7.79 -2.63 8.77
C LEU A 214 6.52 -3.47 8.92
N SER A 215 5.91 -3.47 10.12
CA SER A 215 4.62 -4.12 10.36
C SER A 215 3.47 -3.11 10.36
N HIS A 216 2.44 -3.40 9.56
CA HIS A 216 1.16 -2.71 9.64
C HIS A 216 0.28 -3.22 10.79
N HIS A 217 0.58 -4.41 11.33
CA HIS A 217 -0.16 -5.01 12.43
C HIS A 217 0.37 -4.53 13.78
N SER A 218 -0.47 -3.81 14.52
CA SER A 218 -0.15 -3.41 15.90
C SER A 218 -0.46 -4.50 16.92
N LEU A 219 -1.31 -5.47 16.58
CA LEU A 219 -1.72 -6.57 17.46
C LEU A 219 -1.35 -7.91 16.79
N PRO A 220 -1.00 -8.94 17.58
CA PRO A 220 -0.72 -10.26 17.04
C PRO A 220 -2.00 -10.85 16.41
N PHE A 221 -1.86 -11.41 15.21
CA PHE A 221 -2.92 -12.15 14.54
C PHE A 221 -3.18 -13.46 15.28
N ASN A 222 -4.45 -13.75 15.59
CA ASN A 222 -4.82 -15.00 16.22
C ASN A 222 -5.06 -16.07 15.15
N TRP A 223 -4.01 -16.83 14.81
CA TRP A 223 -4.06 -17.89 13.78
C TRP A 223 -4.92 -19.11 14.17
N GLU A 224 -5.24 -19.29 15.47
CA GLU A 224 -6.04 -20.42 15.98
C GLU A 224 -5.53 -21.82 15.60
N TRP A 225 -4.27 -21.94 15.18
CA TRP A 225 -3.66 -23.19 14.71
C TRP A 225 -4.42 -23.83 13.53
N GLN A 226 -5.03 -23.01 12.68
CA GLN A 226 -5.72 -23.50 11.49
C GLN A 226 -4.71 -24.17 10.54
N GLN A 227 -5.09 -25.31 9.97
CA GLN A 227 -4.25 -26.01 8.99
C GLN A 227 -4.35 -25.25 7.67
N ASN A 228 -3.19 -24.90 7.08
CA ASN A 228 -3.16 -24.28 5.76
C ASN A 228 -3.91 -25.19 4.75
N PRO A 229 -4.95 -24.70 4.05
CA PRO A 229 -5.74 -25.48 3.09
C PRO A 229 -4.94 -26.12 1.94
N PHE A 230 -3.77 -25.56 1.59
CA PHE A 230 -2.89 -26.09 0.56
C PHE A 230 -2.06 -27.30 1.03
N ASN A 231 -2.05 -27.59 2.33
CA ASN A 231 -1.38 -28.74 2.89
C ASN A 231 -2.33 -29.95 2.95
N PHE A 232 -1.94 -31.06 2.31
CA PHE A 232 -2.68 -32.31 2.33
C PHE A 232 -1.77 -33.47 2.73
N THR A 233 -2.34 -34.49 3.36
CA THR A 233 -1.60 -35.68 3.77
C THR A 233 -1.43 -36.61 2.58
N GLY A 234 -0.21 -36.72 2.06
CA GLY A 234 0.17 -37.75 1.11
C GLY A 234 0.76 -38.97 1.80
N VAL A 235 0.88 -40.09 1.10
CA VAL A 235 1.66 -41.25 1.57
C VAL A 235 3.02 -41.22 0.88
N ASN A 236 4.10 -41.38 1.64
CA ASN A 236 5.43 -41.56 1.04
C ASN A 236 5.49 -42.95 0.38
N PRO A 237 5.76 -43.04 -0.94
CA PRO A 237 5.77 -44.31 -1.66
C PRO A 237 6.83 -45.30 -1.17
N GLU A 238 7.91 -44.84 -0.52
CA GLU A 238 8.99 -45.71 -0.03
C GLU A 238 8.76 -46.22 1.40
N THR A 239 8.16 -45.40 2.26
CA THR A 239 8.03 -45.70 3.69
C THR A 239 6.60 -46.00 4.15
N GLY A 240 5.58 -45.71 3.32
CA GLY A 240 4.17 -45.89 3.66
C GLY A 240 3.65 -44.92 4.73
N ASN A 241 4.50 -44.02 5.23
CA ASN A 241 4.13 -43.07 6.27
C ASN A 241 3.37 -41.86 5.69
N PRO A 242 2.40 -41.29 6.44
CA PRO A 242 1.75 -40.06 6.07
C PRO A 242 2.76 -38.91 6.11
N VAL A 243 2.98 -38.25 4.98
CA VAL A 243 3.81 -37.05 4.84
C VAL A 243 2.91 -35.90 4.43
N LEU A 244 3.06 -34.77 5.12
CA LEU A 244 2.38 -33.54 4.74
C LEU A 244 3.00 -33.02 3.44
N LYS A 245 2.18 -32.87 2.40
CA LYS A 245 2.58 -32.29 1.12
C LYS A 245 1.87 -30.96 0.93
N THR A 246 2.59 -29.96 0.45
CA THR A 246 2.02 -28.67 0.10
C THR A 246 1.74 -28.64 -1.40
N ARG A 247 0.50 -28.35 -1.80
CA ARG A 247 0.13 -28.00 -3.19
C ARG A 247 0.42 -26.51 -3.40
N ALA A 248 1.70 -26.17 -3.53
CA ALA A 248 2.07 -24.82 -3.96
C ALA A 248 1.62 -24.61 -5.42
N SER A 249 1.10 -23.42 -5.74
CA SER A 249 0.85 -23.03 -7.12
C SER A 249 2.16 -23.08 -7.91
N GLN A 250 2.13 -23.72 -9.08
CA GLN A 250 3.26 -23.83 -10.00
C GLN A 250 3.05 -22.99 -11.26
N LEU A 251 2.20 -21.96 -11.20
CA LEU A 251 2.01 -21.05 -12.33
C LEU A 251 3.32 -20.28 -12.60
N TYR A 252 3.82 -20.37 -13.83
CA TYR A 252 5.03 -19.67 -14.23
C TYR A 252 4.75 -18.17 -14.45
N TYR A 253 5.32 -17.32 -13.60
CA TYR A 253 5.35 -15.87 -13.75
C TYR A 253 6.69 -15.41 -14.33
N LEU A 254 6.71 -14.96 -15.58
CA LEU A 254 7.93 -14.66 -16.33
C LEU A 254 8.17 -13.15 -16.48
N SER A 255 9.43 -12.73 -16.48
CA SER A 255 9.80 -11.37 -16.91
C SER A 255 9.58 -11.19 -18.43
N HIS A 256 9.28 -9.97 -18.87
CA HIS A 256 9.05 -9.64 -20.28
C HIS A 256 10.22 -10.02 -21.21
N ASP A 257 11.44 -10.08 -20.69
CA ASP A 257 12.69 -10.35 -21.40
C ASP A 257 13.25 -11.76 -21.18
N VAL A 258 12.48 -12.67 -20.58
CA VAL A 258 12.92 -14.06 -20.34
C VAL A 258 13.44 -14.72 -21.62
N ALA A 259 14.58 -15.42 -21.53
CA ALA A 259 15.24 -16.03 -22.70
C ALA A 259 14.44 -17.20 -23.30
N LYS A 260 13.81 -18.02 -22.45
CA LYS A 260 13.03 -19.19 -22.88
C LYS A 260 11.68 -19.22 -22.15
N ILE A 261 10.62 -19.52 -22.89
CA ILE A 261 9.29 -19.75 -22.33
C ILE A 261 9.08 -21.23 -21.97
N PRO A 262 8.16 -21.56 -21.04
CA PRO A 262 7.78 -22.93 -20.75
C PRO A 262 7.04 -23.58 -21.93
N ASP A 263 7.53 -24.75 -22.34
CA ASP A 263 6.94 -25.54 -23.44
C ASP A 263 5.70 -26.31 -22.99
N LYS A 264 5.65 -26.73 -21.72
CA LYS A 264 4.56 -27.49 -21.09
C LYS A 264 4.44 -27.12 -19.62
N GLY A 265 3.21 -27.16 -19.11
CA GLY A 265 2.92 -27.06 -17.68
C GLY A 265 3.02 -28.40 -16.94
N PRO A 266 2.79 -28.39 -15.61
CA PRO A 266 2.67 -29.59 -14.80
C PRO A 266 1.54 -30.52 -15.26
N GLU A 267 1.62 -31.78 -14.85
CA GLU A 267 0.55 -32.75 -15.10
C GLU A 267 -0.65 -32.49 -14.18
N VAL A 268 -1.86 -32.62 -14.75
CA VAL A 268 -3.10 -32.44 -13.99
C VAL A 268 -3.24 -33.62 -13.03
N PRO A 269 -3.48 -33.38 -11.73
CA PRO A 269 -3.70 -34.44 -10.78
C PRO A 269 -4.86 -35.38 -11.17
N SER A 270 -4.69 -36.68 -10.96
CA SER A 270 -5.68 -37.71 -11.29
C SER A 270 -6.81 -37.84 -10.26
N ASP A 271 -6.67 -37.18 -9.11
CA ASP A 271 -7.53 -37.33 -7.93
C ASP A 271 -8.71 -36.35 -7.91
N ASP A 272 -8.73 -35.33 -8.77
CA ASP A 272 -9.84 -34.36 -8.87
C ASP A 272 -10.47 -34.34 -10.27
N PRO A 273 -11.57 -35.09 -10.48
CA PRO A 273 -12.30 -35.11 -11.76
C PRO A 273 -12.87 -33.75 -12.17
N ASN A 274 -13.21 -32.88 -11.22
CA ASN A 274 -13.79 -31.57 -11.50
C ASN A 274 -12.73 -30.63 -12.06
N LEU A 275 -11.53 -30.66 -11.48
CA LEU A 275 -10.36 -29.94 -11.97
C LEU A 275 -9.97 -30.41 -13.37
N GLN A 276 -9.97 -31.72 -13.62
CA GLN A 276 -9.68 -32.26 -14.95
C GLN A 276 -10.65 -31.78 -16.02
N ASN A 277 -11.95 -31.79 -15.72
CA ASN A 277 -12.98 -31.31 -16.63
C ASN A 277 -12.77 -29.80 -16.91
N LEU A 278 -12.53 -28.99 -15.88
CA LEU A 278 -12.28 -27.56 -16.04
C LEU A 278 -11.02 -27.30 -16.87
N VAL A 279 -9.93 -28.03 -16.63
CA VAL A 279 -8.68 -27.93 -17.41
C VAL A 279 -8.92 -28.31 -18.88
N ALA A 280 -9.73 -29.34 -19.16
CA ALA A 280 -10.07 -29.71 -20.52
C ALA A 280 -10.83 -28.58 -21.25
N ILE A 281 -11.82 -27.96 -20.59
CA ILE A 281 -12.56 -26.82 -21.14
C ILE A 281 -11.65 -25.61 -21.35
N MET A 282 -10.75 -25.31 -20.40
CA MET A 282 -9.79 -24.22 -20.55
C MET A 282 -8.81 -24.46 -21.70
N LYS A 283 -8.37 -25.70 -21.93
CA LYS A 283 -7.54 -26.05 -23.09
C LYS A 283 -8.27 -25.80 -24.40
N GLU A 284 -9.55 -26.14 -24.51
CA GLU A 284 -10.38 -25.83 -25.68
C GLU A 284 -10.48 -24.31 -25.91
N ALA A 285 -10.74 -23.54 -24.85
CA ALA A 285 -10.77 -22.08 -24.94
C ALA A 285 -9.42 -21.47 -25.38
N LEU A 286 -8.31 -22.08 -24.98
CA LEU A 286 -6.96 -21.68 -25.40
C LEU A 286 -6.61 -22.08 -26.84
N GLU A 287 -7.29 -23.08 -27.41
CA GLU A 287 -7.20 -23.36 -28.85
C GLU A 287 -7.97 -22.33 -29.69
N GLU A 288 -9.14 -21.88 -29.20
CA GLU A 288 -9.91 -20.82 -29.84
C GLU A 288 -9.13 -19.49 -29.85
N ARG A 289 -8.57 -19.14 -28.69
CA ARG A 289 -7.77 -17.93 -28.50
C ARG A 289 -6.57 -18.25 -27.60
N PRO A 290 -5.33 -18.12 -28.09
CA PRO A 290 -4.14 -18.58 -27.39
C PRO A 290 -3.76 -17.74 -26.15
N ILE A 291 -4.37 -16.56 -25.98
CA ILE A 291 -4.00 -15.60 -24.94
C ILE A 291 -5.26 -14.92 -24.40
N TRP A 292 -5.53 -15.10 -23.12
CA TRP A 292 -6.72 -14.55 -22.44
C TRP A 292 -6.34 -13.80 -21.17
N THR A 293 -7.05 -12.72 -20.84
CA THR A 293 -7.10 -12.23 -19.45
C THR A 293 -7.91 -13.19 -18.60
N ARG A 294 -7.63 -13.24 -17.30
CA ARG A 294 -8.41 -14.04 -16.33
C ARG A 294 -9.90 -13.72 -16.44
N ARG A 295 -10.25 -12.41 -16.44
CA ARG A 295 -11.64 -11.93 -16.57
C ARG A 295 -12.32 -12.40 -17.86
N ALA A 296 -11.67 -12.24 -19.02
CA ALA A 296 -12.27 -12.66 -20.29
C ALA A 296 -12.44 -14.19 -20.37
N LEU A 297 -11.47 -14.95 -19.86
CA LEU A 297 -11.57 -16.41 -19.81
C LEU A 297 -12.70 -16.86 -18.89
N LEU A 298 -12.83 -16.28 -17.69
CA LEU A 298 -13.93 -16.60 -16.76
C LEU A 298 -15.30 -16.30 -17.37
N ASN A 299 -15.44 -15.15 -18.05
CA ASN A 299 -16.66 -14.80 -18.78
C ASN A 299 -16.99 -15.82 -19.89
N ARG A 300 -15.98 -16.34 -20.59
CA ARG A 300 -16.14 -17.40 -21.60
C ARG A 300 -16.49 -18.76 -20.99
N LEU A 301 -15.93 -19.09 -19.83
CA LEU A 301 -16.23 -20.33 -19.09
C LEU A 301 -17.63 -20.31 -18.48
N GLY A 302 -18.22 -19.12 -18.29
CA GLY A 302 -19.63 -18.93 -17.94
C GLY A 302 -20.00 -19.58 -16.60
N HIS A 303 -21.21 -20.13 -16.49
CA HIS A 303 -21.75 -20.74 -15.25
C HIS A 303 -21.17 -22.14 -14.95
N SER A 304 -19.91 -22.41 -15.26
CA SER A 304 -19.29 -23.68 -14.88
C SER A 304 -19.41 -23.86 -13.35
N PRO A 305 -19.93 -25.00 -12.86
CA PRO A 305 -20.12 -25.22 -11.42
C PRO A 305 -18.78 -25.26 -10.66
N HIS A 306 -17.66 -25.37 -11.38
CA HIS A 306 -16.32 -25.52 -10.82
C HIS A 306 -15.44 -24.28 -11.00
N LEU A 307 -16.00 -23.11 -11.31
CA LEU A 307 -15.23 -21.86 -11.48
C LEU A 307 -14.34 -21.50 -10.27
N SER A 308 -14.69 -21.94 -9.06
CA SER A 308 -13.86 -21.73 -7.87
C SER A 308 -12.48 -22.38 -8.00
N LEU A 309 -12.33 -23.40 -8.85
CA LEU A 309 -11.05 -24.07 -9.11
C LEU A 309 -10.22 -23.40 -10.21
N ALA A 310 -10.68 -22.28 -10.79
CA ALA A 310 -10.04 -21.66 -11.94
C ALA A 310 -8.60 -21.20 -11.65
N ARG A 311 -8.34 -20.59 -10.48
CA ARG A 311 -6.99 -20.16 -10.06
C ARG A 311 -6.01 -21.34 -10.07
N SER A 312 -6.43 -22.46 -9.47
CA SER A 312 -5.66 -23.71 -9.45
C SER A 312 -5.54 -24.37 -10.83
N ALA A 313 -6.47 -24.12 -11.75
CA ALA A 313 -6.46 -24.69 -13.10
C ALA A 313 -5.49 -23.98 -14.05
N TYR A 314 -5.24 -22.67 -13.85
CA TYR A 314 -4.38 -21.86 -14.74
C TYR A 314 -2.97 -22.43 -14.92
N GLN A 315 -2.38 -22.95 -13.84
CA GLN A 315 -1.03 -23.53 -13.87
C GLN A 315 -0.89 -24.69 -14.87
N TYR A 316 -1.95 -25.45 -15.13
CA TYR A 316 -1.89 -26.62 -16.02
C TYR A 316 -2.06 -26.28 -17.51
N VAL A 317 -2.54 -25.06 -17.82
CA VAL A 317 -2.94 -24.67 -19.17
C VAL A 317 -2.14 -23.51 -19.73
N SER A 318 -1.59 -22.64 -18.86
CA SER A 318 -0.97 -21.39 -19.26
C SER A 318 0.19 -20.98 -18.36
N TYR A 319 1.01 -20.06 -18.86
CA TYR A 319 1.95 -19.24 -18.08
C TYR A 319 1.56 -17.76 -18.20
N GLN A 320 2.17 -16.89 -17.40
CA GLN A 320 1.87 -15.45 -17.38
C GLN A 320 3.16 -14.62 -17.39
N PHE A 321 3.12 -13.45 -18.03
CA PHE A 321 4.18 -12.45 -17.88
C PHE A 321 3.86 -11.51 -16.71
N LYS A 322 4.82 -11.26 -15.84
CA LYS A 322 4.71 -10.29 -14.73
C LYS A 322 4.52 -8.87 -15.26
N ASN A 323 5.32 -8.51 -16.25
CA ASN A 323 5.33 -7.19 -16.84
C ASN A 323 5.40 -7.25 -18.37
N GLY A 324 5.24 -6.10 -19.01
CA GLY A 324 5.32 -5.96 -20.46
C GLY A 324 3.97 -5.99 -21.18
N PRO A 325 3.99 -6.14 -22.52
CA PRO A 325 2.81 -5.96 -23.37
C PRO A 325 1.66 -6.96 -23.19
N TRP A 326 1.90 -8.06 -22.47
CA TRP A 326 0.91 -9.09 -22.14
C TRP A 326 0.83 -9.33 -20.62
N ARG A 327 1.12 -8.29 -19.81
CA ARG A 327 0.86 -8.31 -18.36
C ARG A 327 -0.57 -8.79 -18.09
N ASP A 328 -0.74 -9.66 -17.11
CA ASP A 328 -2.03 -10.22 -16.67
C ASP A 328 -2.80 -11.05 -17.70
N ALA A 329 -2.13 -11.44 -18.78
CA ALA A 329 -2.67 -12.39 -19.73
C ALA A 329 -2.10 -13.79 -19.50
N LEU A 330 -3.00 -14.76 -19.46
CA LEU A 330 -2.72 -16.19 -19.49
C LEU A 330 -2.35 -16.58 -20.93
N VAL A 331 -1.11 -16.99 -21.13
CA VAL A 331 -0.55 -17.41 -22.41
C VAL A 331 -0.48 -18.94 -22.46
N LYS A 332 -1.03 -19.55 -23.50
CA LYS A 332 -0.92 -20.99 -23.74
C LYS A 332 0.55 -21.44 -23.79
N TYR A 333 0.86 -22.55 -23.14
CA TYR A 333 2.19 -23.16 -23.18
C TYR A 333 2.71 -23.41 -24.60
N GLY A 334 4.02 -23.21 -24.80
CA GLY A 334 4.69 -23.36 -26.10
C GLY A 334 4.45 -22.23 -27.11
N ILE A 335 3.62 -21.22 -26.79
CA ILE A 335 3.42 -20.03 -27.63
C ILE A 335 4.19 -18.86 -27.04
N ASP A 336 5.15 -18.30 -27.77
CA ASP A 336 5.81 -17.05 -27.40
C ASP A 336 5.20 -15.87 -28.20
N PRO A 337 4.41 -14.97 -27.57
CA PRO A 337 3.77 -13.87 -28.28
C PRO A 337 4.75 -12.80 -28.79
N ARG A 338 6.00 -12.81 -28.28
CA ARG A 338 7.08 -11.92 -28.70
C ARG A 338 7.70 -12.33 -30.04
N SER A 339 7.42 -13.55 -30.50
CA SER A 339 7.99 -14.10 -31.73
C SER A 339 7.27 -13.64 -33.00
N ASP A 340 5.96 -13.38 -32.93
CA ASP A 340 5.11 -13.13 -34.10
C ASP A 340 4.19 -11.91 -33.89
N PRO A 341 4.21 -10.91 -34.79
CA PRO A 341 3.33 -9.74 -34.72
C PRO A 341 1.82 -10.04 -34.73
N LYS A 342 1.38 -11.24 -35.13
CA LYS A 342 -0.05 -11.61 -35.10
C LYS A 342 -0.64 -11.55 -33.69
N TYR A 343 0.17 -11.77 -32.65
CA TYR A 343 -0.28 -11.76 -31.26
C TYR A 343 -0.47 -10.35 -30.69
N ARG A 344 -0.21 -9.29 -31.48
CA ARG A 344 -0.43 -7.90 -31.05
C ARG A 344 -1.85 -7.62 -30.59
N ILE A 345 -2.84 -8.29 -31.19
CA ILE A 345 -4.26 -8.11 -30.84
C ILE A 345 -4.58 -8.61 -29.43
N TYR A 346 -3.71 -9.44 -28.85
CA TYR A 346 -3.87 -9.96 -27.50
C TYR A 346 -3.06 -9.19 -26.45
N GLN A 347 -2.36 -8.12 -26.86
CA GLN A 347 -1.69 -7.24 -25.91
C GLN A 347 -2.70 -6.64 -24.93
N THR A 348 -2.25 -6.39 -23.71
CA THR A 348 -3.06 -5.86 -22.62
C THR A 348 -2.85 -4.36 -22.44
N ILE A 349 -3.90 -3.70 -21.98
CA ILE A 349 -3.90 -2.32 -21.49
C ILE A 349 -4.44 -2.37 -20.07
N PHE A 350 -3.62 -1.93 -19.12
CA PHE A 350 -3.98 -1.77 -17.72
C PHE A 350 -4.36 -0.31 -17.45
N PHE A 351 -5.33 -0.10 -16.57
CA PHE A 351 -5.65 1.21 -16.00
C PHE A 351 -5.83 1.09 -14.49
N ARG A 352 -5.22 2.02 -13.75
CA ARG A 352 -5.45 2.09 -12.31
C ARG A 352 -6.84 2.68 -12.02
N ILE A 353 -7.76 1.83 -11.56
CA ILE A 353 -9.14 2.21 -11.24
C ILE A 353 -9.44 1.71 -9.83
N ILE A 354 -9.58 2.64 -8.89
CA ILE A 354 -10.06 2.35 -7.54
C ILE A 354 -11.59 2.43 -7.59
N SER A 355 -12.26 1.37 -7.13
CA SER A 355 -13.71 1.31 -7.01
C SER A 355 -14.18 2.25 -5.90
N ASP A 356 -15.34 2.89 -6.09
CA ASP A 356 -15.90 3.82 -5.10
C ASP A 356 -16.49 3.07 -3.88
N ASP A 357 -16.58 1.73 -3.95
CA ASP A 357 -17.29 0.85 -3.01
C ASP A 357 -16.43 0.34 -1.83
N VAL A 358 -15.22 0.87 -1.65
CA VAL A 358 -14.40 0.57 -0.46
C VAL A 358 -14.85 1.47 0.70
N GLU A 359 -16.01 1.16 1.26
CA GLU A 359 -16.37 1.59 2.61
C GLU A 359 -15.36 0.96 3.59
N PRO A 360 -14.60 1.76 4.38
CA PRO A 360 -13.51 1.24 5.22
C PRO A 360 -13.95 0.31 6.36
N ASP A 361 -15.26 0.12 6.57
CA ASP A 361 -15.86 -0.66 7.65
C ASP A 361 -16.68 -1.87 7.15
N GLY A 362 -16.66 -2.14 5.85
CA GLY A 362 -17.35 -3.29 5.25
C GLY A 362 -16.57 -4.58 5.49
N SER A 363 -17.22 -5.61 6.06
CA SER A 363 -16.65 -6.97 6.09
C SER A 363 -16.29 -7.41 4.67
N TRP A 364 -15.02 -7.74 4.45
CA TRP A 364 -14.46 -8.37 3.24
C TRP A 364 -15.31 -9.50 2.64
N LYS A 365 -16.18 -10.15 3.44
CA LYS A 365 -17.14 -11.17 3.01
C LYS A 365 -18.32 -10.64 2.17
N ALA A 366 -18.66 -9.36 2.28
CA ALA A 366 -19.79 -8.75 1.57
C ALA A 366 -19.45 -8.45 0.10
N HIS A 367 -18.20 -8.07 -0.18
CA HIS A 367 -17.69 -7.74 -1.51
C HIS A 367 -17.58 -8.96 -2.45
N ARG A 368 -17.53 -10.18 -1.90
CA ARG A 368 -17.46 -11.43 -2.70
C ARG A 368 -18.74 -11.77 -3.47
N ARG A 369 -19.87 -11.05 -3.29
CA ARG A 369 -21.19 -11.57 -3.69
C ARG A 369 -21.80 -11.12 -5.01
N ASP A 370 -21.19 -10.22 -5.80
CA ASP A 370 -21.83 -9.79 -7.06
C ASP A 370 -20.90 -9.61 -8.29
N ILE A 371 -19.74 -10.27 -8.31
CA ILE A 371 -18.79 -10.23 -9.46
C ILE A 371 -19.37 -10.86 -10.75
N ARG A 372 -20.54 -11.51 -10.71
CA ARG A 372 -21.01 -12.43 -11.77
C ARG A 372 -22.24 -12.00 -12.54
N SER A 373 -22.54 -10.70 -12.65
CA SER A 373 -23.76 -10.28 -13.34
C SER A 373 -23.62 -10.17 -14.87
N ASN A 374 -22.44 -9.83 -15.40
CA ASN A 374 -22.32 -9.46 -16.83
C ASN A 374 -21.27 -10.27 -17.62
N PRO A 375 -21.67 -11.20 -18.51
CA PRO A 375 -20.74 -11.99 -19.34
C PRO A 375 -19.93 -11.15 -20.36
N THR A 376 -20.28 -9.88 -20.53
CA THR A 376 -19.61 -8.95 -21.45
C THR A 376 -18.77 -7.89 -20.75
N SER A 377 -18.51 -8.03 -19.44
CA SER A 377 -17.78 -7.03 -18.64
C SER A 377 -16.34 -6.76 -19.11
N HIS A 378 -15.71 -7.73 -19.76
CA HIS A 378 -14.37 -7.61 -20.34
C HIS A 378 -14.34 -6.82 -21.65
N LEU A 379 -15.48 -6.56 -22.29
CA LEU A 379 -15.56 -5.81 -23.55
C LEU A 379 -15.60 -4.31 -23.28
N PHE A 380 -14.92 -3.53 -24.13
CA PHE A 380 -14.95 -2.07 -24.06
C PHE A 380 -15.62 -1.46 -25.29
N ASP A 381 -16.87 -1.02 -25.15
CA ASP A 381 -17.68 -0.42 -26.22
C ASP A 381 -17.57 1.11 -26.32
N GLY A 382 -16.87 1.74 -25.37
CA GLY A 382 -16.72 3.19 -25.29
C GLY A 382 -17.96 3.94 -24.75
N LYS A 383 -18.95 3.22 -24.22
CA LYS A 383 -20.19 3.78 -23.64
C LYS A 383 -20.45 3.29 -22.23
N HIS A 384 -20.12 2.04 -21.95
CA HIS A 384 -20.26 1.40 -20.65
C HIS A 384 -18.88 0.88 -20.19
N VAL A 385 -18.63 0.94 -18.88
CA VAL A 385 -17.39 0.43 -18.29
C VAL A 385 -17.75 -0.36 -17.04
N SER A 386 -17.37 -1.64 -17.04
CA SER A 386 -17.39 -2.47 -15.84
C SER A 386 -16.10 -2.26 -15.05
N LEU A 387 -16.22 -2.07 -13.73
CA LEU A 387 -15.09 -1.84 -12.82
C LEU A 387 -14.65 -3.15 -12.11
N ASP A 388 -15.12 -4.29 -12.60
CA ASP A 388 -14.80 -5.64 -12.12
C ASP A 388 -13.39 -6.13 -12.56
N GLY A 389 -12.62 -5.28 -13.24
CA GLY A 389 -11.27 -5.56 -13.66
C GLY A 389 -10.58 -4.34 -14.27
N ARG A 390 -9.26 -4.30 -14.17
CA ARG A 390 -8.40 -3.18 -14.58
C ARG A 390 -7.67 -3.40 -15.91
N VAL A 391 -7.78 -4.60 -16.47
CA VAL A 391 -7.04 -5.03 -17.67
C VAL A 391 -7.99 -5.33 -18.82
N TRP A 392 -7.69 -4.78 -20.00
CA TRP A 392 -8.38 -5.06 -21.26
C TRP A 392 -7.40 -5.53 -22.32
N GLN A 393 -7.77 -6.51 -23.15
CA GLN A 393 -7.00 -6.87 -24.34
C GLN A 393 -7.47 -6.09 -25.56
N ILE A 394 -6.55 -5.81 -26.49
CA ILE A 394 -6.85 -5.05 -27.70
C ILE A 394 -8.00 -5.67 -28.52
N CYS A 395 -8.09 -7.00 -28.57
CA CYS A 395 -9.17 -7.71 -29.28
C CYS A 395 -10.55 -7.56 -28.62
N ASP A 396 -10.60 -7.21 -27.34
CA ASP A 396 -11.85 -7.03 -26.58
C ASP A 396 -12.36 -5.58 -26.66
N ILE A 397 -11.63 -4.70 -27.35
CA ILE A 397 -12.03 -3.32 -27.62
C ILE A 397 -12.95 -3.26 -28.84
N THR A 398 -14.23 -2.97 -28.59
CA THR A 398 -15.30 -2.86 -29.60
C THR A 398 -15.66 -1.41 -29.94
N ASP A 399 -15.18 -0.43 -29.16
CA ASP A 399 -15.30 1.00 -29.48
C ASP A 399 -14.83 1.28 -30.93
N PRO A 400 -15.67 1.84 -31.82
CA PRO A 400 -15.35 1.96 -33.23
C PRO A 400 -14.09 2.77 -33.54
N LEU A 401 -13.80 3.82 -32.76
CA LEU A 401 -12.61 4.64 -32.93
C LEU A 401 -11.35 3.85 -32.55
N LEU A 402 -11.32 3.29 -31.34
CA LEU A 402 -10.16 2.53 -30.84
C LEU A 402 -9.93 1.25 -31.64
N HIS A 403 -10.99 0.53 -32.02
CA HIS A 403 -10.92 -0.69 -32.82
C HIS A 403 -10.24 -0.42 -34.18
N ARG A 404 -10.62 0.67 -34.86
CA ARG A 404 -9.98 1.09 -36.13
C ARG A 404 -8.54 1.55 -35.93
N LEU A 405 -8.26 2.27 -34.84
CA LEU A 405 -6.89 2.67 -34.48
C LEU A 405 -5.97 1.46 -34.26
N ALA A 406 -6.46 0.42 -33.58
CA ALA A 406 -5.71 -0.81 -33.38
C ALA A 406 -5.52 -1.60 -34.69
N ARG A 407 -6.60 -1.78 -35.47
CA ARG A 407 -6.56 -2.54 -36.73
C ARG A 407 -5.63 -1.91 -37.77
N ASN A 408 -5.70 -0.58 -37.94
CA ASN A 408 -4.92 0.17 -38.92
C ASN A 408 -3.54 0.59 -38.40
N ALA A 409 -3.07 0.02 -37.28
CA ALA A 409 -1.74 0.30 -36.75
C ALA A 409 -0.67 -0.30 -37.68
N PRO A 410 0.36 0.48 -38.09
CA PRO A 410 1.46 -0.06 -38.87
C PRO A 410 2.28 -1.03 -38.00
N TYR A 411 2.86 -2.04 -38.63
CA TYR A 411 3.75 -2.97 -37.95
C TYR A 411 5.08 -2.27 -37.61
N PRO A 412 5.56 -2.33 -36.35
CA PRO A 412 6.85 -1.78 -36.00
C PRO A 412 7.97 -2.61 -36.62
N ARG A 413 9.13 -1.99 -36.83
CA ARG A 413 10.31 -2.68 -37.40
C ARG A 413 10.92 -3.72 -36.44
N ALA A 414 10.72 -3.54 -35.14
CA ALA A 414 11.20 -4.44 -34.10
C ALA A 414 10.19 -4.48 -32.94
N PHE A 415 10.13 -5.62 -32.27
CA PHE A 415 9.35 -5.81 -31.05
C PHE A 415 9.94 -4.99 -29.90
N SER A 416 9.08 -4.37 -29.08
CA SER A 416 9.48 -3.66 -27.87
C SER A 416 9.01 -4.43 -26.63
N SER A 417 9.92 -5.14 -25.97
CA SER A 417 9.61 -6.01 -24.83
C SER A 417 9.04 -5.32 -23.60
N LYS A 418 9.36 -4.04 -23.38
CA LYS A 418 8.99 -3.35 -22.12
C LYS A 418 7.54 -2.87 -22.06
N ILE A 419 7.04 -2.22 -23.10
CA ILE A 419 5.75 -1.49 -23.05
C ILE A 419 4.98 -1.63 -24.36
N ASP A 420 5.58 -1.19 -25.47
CA ASP A 420 4.84 -1.00 -26.72
C ASP A 420 4.49 -2.31 -27.47
N GLY A 421 5.26 -3.37 -27.23
CA GLY A 421 5.11 -4.67 -27.89
C GLY A 421 5.24 -4.57 -29.40
N TRP A 422 4.21 -5.02 -30.10
CA TRP A 422 4.05 -4.99 -31.55
C TRP A 422 3.23 -3.79 -32.04
N PHE A 423 3.03 -2.78 -31.20
CA PHE A 423 2.50 -1.48 -31.62
C PHE A 423 3.61 -0.43 -31.69
N PRO A 424 3.53 0.52 -32.64
CA PRO A 424 4.31 1.74 -32.57
C PRO A 424 3.97 2.53 -31.29
N ASN A 425 4.99 3.10 -30.63
CA ASN A 425 4.83 3.81 -29.36
C ASN A 425 3.78 4.93 -29.38
N GLY A 426 3.79 5.77 -30.40
CA GLY A 426 2.79 6.83 -30.57
C GLY A 426 1.38 6.30 -30.83
N ARG A 427 1.24 5.16 -31.51
CA ARG A 427 -0.05 4.51 -31.76
C ARG A 427 -0.64 3.92 -30.48
N LEU A 428 0.16 3.18 -29.71
CA LEU A 428 -0.31 2.59 -28.45
C LEU A 428 -0.65 3.68 -27.42
N ALA A 429 0.18 4.73 -27.32
CA ALA A 429 -0.09 5.88 -26.47
C ALA A 429 -1.43 6.55 -26.81
N LYS A 430 -1.75 6.72 -28.10
CA LYS A 430 -3.06 7.22 -28.53
C LYS A 430 -4.21 6.33 -28.06
N ILE A 431 -4.08 5.01 -28.23
CA ILE A 431 -5.12 4.04 -27.81
C ILE A 431 -5.34 4.13 -26.28
N LYS A 432 -4.27 4.04 -25.48
CA LYS A 432 -4.34 4.10 -24.01
C LYS A 432 -4.99 5.40 -23.53
N VAL A 433 -4.52 6.55 -24.02
CA VAL A 433 -4.99 7.86 -23.57
C VAL A 433 -6.43 8.14 -24.00
N ILE A 434 -6.82 7.79 -25.22
CA ILE A 434 -8.22 7.94 -25.69
C ILE A 434 -9.14 7.04 -24.86
N MET A 435 -8.76 5.77 -24.65
CA MET A 435 -9.55 4.82 -23.85
C MET A 435 -9.72 5.30 -22.41
N LYS A 436 -8.66 5.75 -21.75
CA LYS A 436 -8.75 6.29 -20.38
C LYS A 436 -9.61 7.55 -20.30
N THR A 437 -9.49 8.44 -21.27
CA THR A 437 -10.33 9.65 -21.34
C THR A 437 -11.80 9.29 -21.48
N LYS A 438 -12.13 8.29 -22.33
CA LYS A 438 -13.49 7.75 -22.46
C LYS A 438 -13.97 7.12 -21.14
N ILE A 439 -13.15 6.32 -20.46
CA ILE A 439 -13.48 5.75 -19.14
C ILE A 439 -13.85 6.84 -18.12
N ILE A 440 -13.02 7.90 -18.02
CA ILE A 440 -13.29 9.03 -17.12
C ILE A 440 -14.58 9.75 -17.50
N ALA A 441 -14.80 10.02 -18.79
CA ALA A 441 -16.00 10.70 -19.27
C ALA A 441 -17.27 9.89 -18.98
N ILE A 442 -17.24 8.56 -19.18
CA ILE A 442 -18.34 7.65 -18.87
C ILE A 442 -18.66 7.66 -17.37
N ARG A 443 -17.64 7.57 -16.49
CA ARG A 443 -17.86 7.61 -15.03
C ARG A 443 -18.48 8.93 -14.56
N LEU A 444 -18.14 10.04 -15.20
CA LEU A 444 -18.70 11.34 -14.87
C LEU A 444 -20.00 11.67 -15.62
N GLY A 445 -20.48 10.79 -16.50
CA GLY A 445 -21.65 11.04 -17.35
C GLY A 445 -21.47 12.22 -18.29
N LYS A 446 -20.24 12.56 -18.69
CA LYS A 446 -19.95 13.70 -19.57
C LYS A 446 -19.99 13.28 -21.03
N PRO A 447 -20.62 14.09 -21.91
CA PRO A 447 -20.64 13.80 -23.33
C PRO A 447 -19.23 13.98 -23.91
N LEU A 448 -18.78 12.99 -24.68
CA LEU A 448 -17.49 13.02 -25.36
C LEU A 448 -17.68 12.48 -26.78
N ALA A 449 -17.27 13.25 -27.78
CA ALA A 449 -17.39 12.87 -29.18
C ALA A 449 -16.03 12.44 -29.75
N ASP A 450 -16.03 11.62 -30.79
CA ASP A 450 -14.78 11.14 -31.39
C ASP A 450 -13.99 12.30 -32.05
N GLU A 451 -14.68 13.35 -32.50
CA GLU A 451 -14.08 14.56 -33.07
C GLU A 451 -13.20 15.31 -32.05
N ASP A 452 -13.49 15.19 -30.76
CA ASP A 452 -12.74 15.87 -29.70
C ASP A 452 -11.29 15.36 -29.60
N PHE A 453 -11.02 14.16 -30.12
CA PHE A 453 -9.70 13.55 -30.18
C PHE A 453 -8.89 13.93 -31.43
N ALA A 454 -9.36 14.84 -32.28
CA ALA A 454 -8.68 15.22 -33.52
C ALA A 454 -7.19 15.59 -33.32
N VAL A 455 -6.88 16.25 -32.19
CA VAL A 455 -5.50 16.61 -31.85
C VAL A 455 -4.64 15.37 -31.57
N ALA A 456 -5.14 14.45 -30.74
CA ALA A 456 -4.47 13.18 -30.46
C ALA A 456 -4.26 12.38 -31.74
N LEU A 457 -5.28 12.28 -32.60
CA LEU A 457 -5.23 11.51 -33.85
C LEU A 457 -4.19 12.03 -34.85
N SER A 458 -3.88 13.33 -34.82
CA SER A 458 -2.89 13.95 -35.72
C SER A 458 -1.43 13.56 -35.45
N LEU A 459 -1.16 13.01 -34.26
CA LEU A 459 0.19 12.65 -33.83
C LEU A 459 0.78 11.52 -34.70
N PRO A 460 2.11 11.54 -34.94
CA PRO A 460 2.78 10.44 -35.62
C PRO A 460 2.60 9.13 -34.85
N ASP A 461 2.56 8.01 -35.58
CA ASP A 461 2.41 6.68 -34.97
C ASP A 461 3.70 6.20 -34.30
N ALA A 462 4.85 6.59 -34.86
CA ALA A 462 6.16 6.29 -34.31
C ALA A 462 6.89 7.60 -34.02
N VAL A 463 7.44 7.72 -32.81
CA VAL A 463 8.26 8.87 -32.39
C VAL A 463 9.61 8.33 -31.93
N ALA A 464 10.71 8.99 -32.34
CA ALA A 464 12.03 8.64 -31.82
C ALA A 464 12.06 8.80 -30.30
N ARG A 465 12.61 7.79 -29.60
CA ARG A 465 12.76 7.82 -28.14
C ARG A 465 13.68 8.99 -27.75
N SER A 466 13.08 10.09 -27.32
CA SER A 466 13.77 11.22 -26.68
C SER A 466 14.21 10.78 -25.27
N SER A 467 15.05 11.58 -24.61
CA SER A 467 15.39 11.39 -23.18
C SER A 467 14.17 11.31 -22.25
N SER A 468 12.98 11.76 -22.69
CA SER A 468 11.69 11.46 -22.08
C SER A 468 11.17 10.14 -22.66
N ARG A 469 11.03 9.11 -21.82
CA ARG A 469 10.66 7.74 -22.24
C ARG A 469 9.29 7.63 -22.94
N ARG A 470 8.38 8.60 -22.78
CA ARG A 470 6.96 8.50 -23.19
C ARG A 470 6.50 9.59 -24.17
N VAL A 471 5.49 9.26 -24.97
CA VAL A 471 4.84 10.16 -25.93
C VAL A 471 3.62 10.80 -25.27
N HIS A 472 3.71 12.08 -24.95
CA HIS A 472 2.57 12.82 -24.42
C HIS A 472 1.52 13.05 -25.51
N VAL A 473 0.27 12.66 -25.25
CA VAL A 473 -0.86 12.75 -26.18
C VAL A 473 -1.87 13.78 -25.66
N PRO A 474 -2.06 14.93 -26.35
CA PRO A 474 -3.02 15.93 -25.88
C PRO A 474 -4.46 15.42 -25.93
N VAL A 475 -5.17 15.56 -24.81
CA VAL A 475 -6.59 15.16 -24.69
C VAL A 475 -7.55 16.35 -24.76
N PRO A 476 -8.84 16.10 -25.08
CA PRO A 476 -9.90 17.10 -24.90
C PRO A 476 -10.12 17.46 -23.43
N ASP A 477 -10.63 18.68 -23.22
CA ASP A 477 -10.94 19.18 -21.89
C ASP A 477 -12.33 18.70 -21.48
N LEU A 478 -12.40 17.83 -20.47
CA LEU A 478 -13.65 17.31 -19.91
C LEU A 478 -14.36 18.33 -18.98
N GLY A 479 -13.81 19.53 -18.79
CA GLY A 479 -14.42 20.57 -17.94
C GLY A 479 -14.62 20.09 -16.50
N LEU A 480 -13.59 19.49 -15.90
CA LEU A 480 -13.67 18.90 -14.56
C LEU A 480 -13.76 20.00 -13.48
N THR A 481 -14.69 19.85 -12.55
CA THR A 481 -14.78 20.69 -11.34
C THR A 481 -13.71 20.29 -10.33
N ALA A 482 -13.42 21.16 -9.35
CA ALA A 482 -12.43 20.84 -8.31
C ALA A 482 -12.82 19.58 -7.50
N GLN A 483 -14.11 19.38 -7.24
CA GLN A 483 -14.63 18.20 -6.53
C GLN A 483 -14.50 16.94 -7.39
N GLU A 484 -14.79 17.00 -8.69
CA GLU A 484 -14.60 15.87 -9.61
C GLU A 484 -13.12 15.49 -9.73
N ILE A 485 -12.21 16.46 -9.77
CA ILE A 485 -10.76 16.21 -9.79
C ILE A 485 -10.33 15.48 -8.51
N GLU A 486 -10.81 15.92 -7.36
CA GLU A 486 -10.52 15.26 -6.07
C GLU A 486 -11.08 13.84 -6.03
N ALA A 487 -12.33 13.64 -6.48
CA ALA A 487 -12.96 12.33 -6.59
C ALA A 487 -12.19 11.40 -7.54
N LEU A 488 -11.79 11.86 -8.72
CA LEU A 488 -11.01 11.07 -9.68
C LEU A 488 -9.59 10.76 -9.18
N THR A 489 -8.99 11.66 -8.39
CA THR A 489 -7.70 11.42 -7.74
C THR A 489 -7.84 10.34 -6.68
N LYS A 490 -8.91 10.39 -5.88
CA LYS A 490 -9.26 9.35 -4.89
C LYS A 490 -9.57 8.00 -5.56
N ALA A 491 -10.27 8.02 -6.69
CA ALA A 491 -10.58 6.85 -7.51
C ALA A 491 -9.39 6.33 -8.34
N GLY A 492 -8.19 6.89 -8.15
CA GLY A 492 -6.95 6.41 -8.76
C GLY A 492 -6.76 6.77 -10.24
N LEU A 493 -7.78 7.32 -10.89
CA LEU A 493 -7.81 7.64 -12.33
C LEU A 493 -6.98 8.87 -12.72
N MET A 494 -6.58 9.70 -11.75
CA MET A 494 -5.77 10.90 -11.96
C MET A 494 -4.67 11.06 -10.89
N LYS A 495 -3.49 11.58 -11.29
CA LYS A 495 -2.38 11.89 -10.35
C LYS A 495 -2.62 13.22 -9.63
N PRO A 496 -2.18 13.42 -8.37
CA PRO A 496 -2.33 14.69 -7.66
C PRO A 496 -1.43 15.80 -8.25
N LEU A 497 -1.96 17.03 -8.37
CA LEU A 497 -1.20 18.18 -8.87
C LEU A 497 -0.05 18.60 -7.93
N SER A 498 1.17 18.69 -8.48
CA SER A 498 2.32 19.31 -7.81
C SER A 498 2.07 20.80 -7.46
N ARG A 499 2.57 21.23 -6.29
CA ARG A 499 2.44 22.59 -5.74
C ARG A 499 2.97 23.69 -6.68
N LYS A 500 3.97 23.39 -7.52
CA LYS A 500 4.51 24.33 -8.56
C LYS A 500 3.55 24.48 -9.75
N LYS A 501 2.86 23.40 -10.17
CA LYS A 501 1.85 23.44 -11.25
C LYS A 501 0.63 24.27 -10.80
N LYS A 502 0.19 24.13 -9.53
CA LYS A 502 -0.89 24.95 -8.92
C LYS A 502 -0.61 26.46 -8.99
N LYS A 503 0.63 26.90 -8.70
CA LYS A 503 1.01 28.33 -8.65
C LYS A 503 1.12 28.99 -10.03
N LYS A 504 1.54 28.23 -11.05
CA LYS A 504 1.65 28.70 -12.46
C LYS A 504 0.28 28.82 -13.13
N GLN A 505 -0.72 28.05 -12.67
CA GLN A 505 -2.10 28.05 -13.15
C GLN A 505 -2.91 29.26 -12.68
N ALA A 506 -2.77 29.69 -11.42
CA ALA A 506 -3.44 30.89 -10.91
C ALA A 506 -3.14 32.15 -11.73
N LYS A 507 -1.96 32.20 -12.38
CA LYS A 507 -1.52 33.32 -13.23
C LYS A 507 -2.08 33.30 -14.66
N LYS A 508 -2.65 32.17 -15.11
CA LYS A 508 -3.14 31.98 -16.50
C LYS A 508 -4.64 32.27 -16.66
N VAL A 509 -5.36 32.40 -15.55
CA VAL A 509 -6.81 32.61 -15.50
C VAL A 509 -7.21 34.05 -15.85
N SER A 510 -6.29 35.03 -15.83
CA SER A 510 -6.64 36.44 -16.05
C SER A 510 -6.87 36.84 -17.51
N ASP A 511 -6.49 36.03 -18.49
CA ASP A 511 -6.55 36.41 -19.91
C ASP A 511 -7.27 35.36 -20.75
N ARG A 512 -8.52 35.63 -21.17
CA ARG A 512 -9.07 35.25 -22.48
C ARG A 512 -10.48 35.78 -22.72
N LEU A 513 -10.60 36.61 -23.77
CA LEU A 513 -11.85 36.98 -24.47
C LEU A 513 -11.85 36.39 -25.89
N GLY A 514 -13.04 36.37 -26.49
CA GLY A 514 -13.48 35.43 -27.52
C GLY A 514 -12.97 35.62 -28.94
N GLY A 515 -13.00 34.49 -29.66
CA GLY A 515 -12.72 34.33 -31.08
C GLY A 515 -12.87 32.84 -31.43
N ALA A 516 -13.32 32.53 -32.65
CA ALA A 516 -13.41 31.15 -33.13
C ALA A 516 -12.01 30.52 -33.09
N LYS A 517 -11.85 29.45 -32.31
CA LYS A 517 -10.55 28.84 -32.05
C LYS A 517 -10.21 27.83 -33.15
N PRO A 518 -8.95 27.77 -33.60
CA PRO A 518 -8.48 26.67 -34.45
C PRO A 518 -8.65 25.33 -33.70
N LEU A 519 -8.85 24.25 -34.47
CA LEU A 519 -9.03 22.87 -33.96
C LEU A 519 -7.88 22.48 -33.00
N MET A 520 -6.65 22.87 -33.33
CA MET A 520 -5.50 22.80 -32.44
C MET A 520 -5.08 24.16 -31.89
N SER A 521 -4.69 24.19 -30.61
CA SER A 521 -4.01 25.36 -30.06
C SER A 521 -2.61 25.55 -30.70
N LYS A 522 -2.12 26.79 -30.82
CA LYS A 522 -0.75 27.07 -31.30
C LYS A 522 0.33 26.31 -30.52
N ALA A 523 0.10 26.05 -29.24
CA ALA A 523 1.01 25.25 -28.41
C ALA A 523 1.01 23.77 -28.82
N ASN A 524 -0.17 23.20 -29.06
CA ASN A 524 -0.30 21.82 -29.54
C ASN A 524 0.27 21.68 -30.96
N GLN A 525 0.03 22.65 -31.85
CA GLN A 525 0.63 22.66 -33.19
C GLN A 525 2.16 22.59 -33.12
N ARG A 526 2.80 23.41 -32.27
CA ARG A 526 4.26 23.36 -32.07
C ARG A 526 4.74 22.03 -31.51
N TYR A 527 4.02 21.48 -30.54
CA TYR A 527 4.38 20.19 -29.94
C TYR A 527 4.25 19.04 -30.94
N VAL A 528 3.11 18.95 -31.63
CA VAL A 528 2.86 17.93 -32.67
C VAL A 528 3.91 18.06 -33.78
N GLN A 529 4.21 19.28 -34.24
CA GLN A 529 5.29 19.51 -35.20
C GLN A 529 6.63 18.98 -34.69
N SER A 530 6.98 19.26 -33.43
CA SER A 530 8.24 18.77 -32.84
C SER A 530 8.31 17.24 -32.79
N LEU A 531 7.18 16.54 -32.67
CA LEU A 531 7.16 15.07 -32.72
C LEU A 531 7.33 14.54 -34.14
N TRP A 532 6.78 15.22 -35.15
CA TRP A 532 7.04 14.91 -36.55
C TRP A 532 8.51 15.15 -36.91
N ASP A 533 9.08 16.26 -36.46
CA ASP A 533 10.50 16.56 -36.67
C ASP A 533 11.39 15.48 -36.02
N LYS A 534 11.03 15.02 -34.82
CA LYS A 534 11.73 13.94 -34.11
C LYS A 534 11.50 12.56 -34.70
N SER A 535 10.37 12.29 -35.37
CA SER A 535 10.10 10.98 -35.95
C SER A 535 10.91 10.71 -37.21
N GLY A 536 11.54 11.75 -37.79
CA GLY A 536 12.26 11.65 -39.07
C GLY A 536 11.32 11.39 -40.26
N GLN A 537 10.00 11.55 -40.06
CA GLN A 537 8.99 11.41 -41.10
C GLN A 537 8.57 12.79 -41.62
N VAL A 538 8.10 12.86 -42.87
CA VAL A 538 7.63 14.12 -43.45
C VAL A 538 6.34 14.54 -42.75
N ALA A 539 6.39 15.68 -42.06
CA ALA A 539 5.21 16.31 -41.48
C ALA A 539 4.20 16.66 -42.59
N PRO A 540 2.88 16.53 -42.33
CA PRO A 540 1.86 16.97 -43.28
C PRO A 540 1.97 18.48 -43.54
N ALA A 541 1.52 18.95 -44.70
CA ALA A 541 1.57 20.38 -45.08
C ALA A 541 0.90 21.31 -44.06
N THR A 542 -0.19 20.86 -43.41
CA THR A 542 -0.78 21.53 -42.24
C THR A 542 -1.28 20.48 -41.21
N LEU A 543 -0.94 20.65 -39.94
CA LEU A 543 -1.32 19.71 -38.87
C LEU A 543 -2.83 19.66 -38.62
N ASP A 544 -3.52 20.81 -38.74
CA ASP A 544 -4.98 20.87 -38.62
C ASP A 544 -5.67 20.11 -39.76
N SER A 545 -5.12 20.12 -41.00
CA SER A 545 -5.69 19.32 -42.09
C SER A 545 -5.51 17.82 -41.86
N ARG A 546 -4.39 17.39 -41.28
CA ARG A 546 -4.18 16.00 -40.88
C ARG A 546 -5.16 15.55 -39.80
N ALA A 547 -5.44 16.43 -38.82
CA ALA A 547 -6.43 16.16 -37.79
C ALA A 547 -7.83 16.00 -38.41
N LEU A 548 -8.23 16.89 -39.30
CA LEU A 548 -9.50 16.82 -40.04
C LEU A 548 -9.58 15.57 -40.94
N GLN A 549 -8.47 15.23 -41.62
CA GLN A 549 -8.39 14.03 -42.44
C GLN A 549 -8.48 12.76 -41.59
N ALA A 550 -7.82 12.73 -40.43
CA ALA A 550 -7.90 11.61 -39.50
C ALA A 550 -9.33 11.43 -38.97
N VAL A 551 -10.01 12.52 -38.59
CA VAL A 551 -11.43 12.48 -38.19
C VAL A 551 -12.30 11.99 -39.35
N SER A 552 -12.10 12.50 -40.57
CA SER A 552 -12.88 12.11 -41.75
C SER A 552 -12.67 10.65 -42.17
N GLN A 553 -11.43 10.16 -42.17
CA GLN A 553 -11.09 8.76 -42.45
C GLN A 553 -11.66 7.82 -41.37
N MET A 554 -11.74 8.31 -40.14
CA MET A 554 -12.37 7.60 -39.04
C MET A 554 -13.90 7.80 -39.01
N ASN A 555 -14.53 8.64 -39.83
CA ASN A 555 -15.98 8.87 -39.80
C ASN A 555 -16.71 8.42 -41.08
N GLY A 556 -16.17 7.43 -41.80
CA GLY A 556 -16.67 7.01 -43.11
C GLY A 556 -18.11 6.48 -43.17
N MET A 557 -19.11 7.38 -43.17
CA MET A 557 -20.33 7.46 -44.01
C MET A 557 -21.28 8.61 -43.53
N GLY A 558 -20.86 9.89 -43.69
CA GLY A 558 -21.65 11.14 -43.84
C GLY A 558 -22.75 11.56 -42.82
N PRO A 559 -23.34 12.79 -42.94
CA PRO A 559 -22.73 14.07 -43.25
C PRO A 559 -22.43 14.91 -41.98
N LEU A 560 -21.58 15.92 -42.21
CA LEU A 560 -21.10 16.96 -41.30
C LEU A 560 -22.24 17.61 -40.47
N ASN A 561 -22.33 17.31 -39.17
CA ASN A 561 -23.08 18.17 -38.26
C ASN A 561 -22.08 19.16 -37.66
N GLN A 562 -22.07 20.39 -38.17
CA GLN A 562 -21.33 21.49 -37.54
C GLN A 562 -22.01 21.84 -36.21
N ARG A 563 -21.72 21.08 -35.16
CA ARG A 563 -21.95 21.55 -33.80
C ARG A 563 -20.81 22.48 -33.43
N THR A 564 -21.12 23.76 -33.31
CA THR A 564 -20.32 24.71 -32.54
C THR A 564 -20.11 24.13 -31.14
N PRO A 565 -18.87 23.98 -30.65
CA PRO A 565 -18.64 23.53 -29.28
C PRO A 565 -19.28 24.52 -28.31
N GLY A 566 -20.19 24.00 -27.48
CA GLY A 566 -20.87 24.79 -26.45
C GLY A 566 -19.87 25.43 -25.50
N LEU A 567 -20.07 26.72 -25.26
CA LEU A 567 -19.40 27.48 -24.20
C LEU A 567 -19.79 26.91 -22.83
N SER A 568 -18.82 26.43 -22.05
CA SER A 568 -18.87 26.61 -20.60
C SER A 568 -17.61 27.37 -20.17
N SER A 569 -17.82 28.50 -19.51
CA SER A 569 -16.78 29.36 -18.99
C SER A 569 -16.52 28.99 -17.54
N ASP A 570 -15.78 27.91 -17.31
CA ASP A 570 -15.24 27.63 -15.98
C ASP A 570 -13.72 27.71 -16.00
N ALA A 571 -13.21 28.61 -15.15
CA ALA A 571 -11.79 28.91 -14.95
C ALA A 571 -10.93 27.71 -14.50
N TYR A 572 -11.53 26.53 -14.37
CA TYR A 572 -10.92 25.27 -13.96
C TYR A 572 -10.63 24.29 -15.11
N GLY A 573 -11.11 24.51 -16.35
CA GLY A 573 -10.87 23.57 -17.47
C GLY A 573 -9.39 23.38 -17.85
N GLY A 574 -8.56 24.42 -17.67
CA GLY A 574 -7.11 24.30 -17.86
C GLY A 574 -6.39 23.38 -16.84
N VAL A 575 -7.06 23.02 -15.75
CA VAL A 575 -6.56 22.15 -14.67
C VAL A 575 -6.72 20.68 -15.05
N ALA A 576 -7.89 20.29 -15.56
CA ALA A 576 -8.20 18.95 -16.05
C ALA A 576 -7.26 18.51 -17.19
N ARG A 577 -7.00 19.43 -18.13
CA ARG A 577 -6.17 19.16 -19.31
C ARG A 577 -4.75 18.71 -18.95
N GLY A 578 -4.08 19.41 -18.02
CA GLY A 578 -2.71 19.07 -17.60
C GLY A 578 -2.59 17.86 -16.67
N LEU A 579 -3.73 17.34 -16.18
CA LEU A 579 -3.82 16.16 -15.34
C LEU A 579 -4.14 14.89 -16.14
N LEU A 580 -4.96 15.01 -17.19
CA LEU A 580 -5.14 13.93 -18.17
C LEU A 580 -3.94 13.83 -19.16
N ASP A 581 -3.10 14.86 -19.23
CA ASP A 581 -1.90 14.86 -20.06
C ASP A 581 -0.75 13.99 -19.47
N ASP A 582 -0.80 13.63 -18.18
CA ASP A 582 0.17 12.75 -17.44
C ASP A 582 -0.30 11.27 -17.38
N LEU A 583 -1.32 10.89 -18.16
CA LEU A 583 -2.00 9.58 -18.06
C LEU A 583 -1.20 8.38 -18.57
N THR A 584 -0.04 8.59 -19.21
CA THR A 584 0.81 7.51 -19.69
C THR A 584 1.73 6.95 -18.61
N ASP A 585 1.69 7.49 -17.39
CA ASP A 585 2.68 7.24 -16.35
C ASP A 585 2.57 5.89 -15.60
N GLU A 586 1.44 5.19 -15.72
CA GLU A 586 1.10 4.03 -14.88
C GLU A 586 1.99 2.80 -15.10
N ASP A 587 2.65 2.66 -16.26
CA ASP A 587 3.41 1.44 -16.59
C ASP A 587 4.89 1.41 -16.12
N GLU A 588 5.48 2.48 -15.53
CA GLU A 588 6.90 2.44 -15.06
C GLU A 588 7.07 2.74 -13.56
N ASP A 589 6.03 3.21 -12.86
CA ASP A 589 6.14 3.49 -11.42
C ASP A 589 6.05 2.19 -10.58
N GLU A 590 5.85 1.03 -11.23
CA GLU A 590 5.63 -0.30 -10.63
C GLU A 590 6.77 -1.31 -10.96
N ASP A 591 7.90 -0.86 -11.54
CA ASP A 591 9.11 -1.71 -11.65
C ASP A 591 9.75 -1.97 -10.26
N ASP A 592 9.28 -1.28 -9.20
CA ASP A 592 9.61 -1.50 -7.79
C ASP A 592 8.37 -2.06 -7.06
N ASP A 593 8.38 -3.36 -6.80
CA ASP A 593 7.76 -4.05 -5.64
C ASP A 593 6.28 -3.79 -5.27
N GLU A 594 5.39 -3.43 -6.19
CA GLU A 594 3.97 -3.75 -6.00
C GLU A 594 3.76 -5.19 -6.47
N GLU A 595 3.90 -6.16 -5.54
CA GLU A 595 3.13 -7.39 -5.68
C GLU A 595 1.68 -6.97 -5.97
N ASP A 596 1.10 -7.51 -7.04
CA ASP A 596 -0.26 -7.18 -7.45
C ASP A 596 -1.21 -7.58 -6.32
N ASP A 597 -1.45 -6.68 -5.37
CA ASP A 597 -2.56 -6.70 -4.42
C ASP A 597 -3.87 -6.42 -5.20
N GLU A 598 -4.20 -7.30 -6.16
CA GLU A 598 -5.57 -7.48 -6.64
C GLU A 598 -6.39 -8.11 -5.50
N ASP A 599 -6.61 -7.41 -4.37
CA ASP A 599 -7.42 -7.92 -3.26
C ASP A 599 -7.15 -9.43 -2.99
N ASP A 600 -5.88 -9.81 -2.93
CA ASP A 600 -5.39 -11.18 -2.76
C ASP A 600 -5.44 -11.61 -1.28
N ASP A 601 -6.45 -11.16 -0.54
CA ASP A 601 -6.81 -11.61 0.82
C ASP A 601 -7.57 -12.96 0.81
N ASP A 602 -7.33 -13.78 -0.21
CA ASP A 602 -7.80 -15.16 -0.30
C ASP A 602 -6.59 -16.13 -0.26
N ASP A 603 -6.13 -16.35 0.98
CA ASP A 603 -5.25 -17.41 1.49
C ASP A 603 -3.72 -17.29 1.26
N ASP A 604 -2.99 -17.29 2.39
CA ASP A 604 -1.54 -17.28 2.61
C ASP A 604 -0.65 -17.85 1.48
N GLU A 605 0.06 -16.96 0.78
CA GLU A 605 1.33 -17.29 0.15
C GLU A 605 2.49 -16.78 1.03
N PRO A 606 3.32 -17.65 1.63
CA PRO A 606 4.63 -17.21 2.12
C PRO A 606 5.59 -17.06 0.94
N GLU A 607 6.13 -15.85 0.80
CA GLU A 607 7.26 -15.53 -0.08
C GLU A 607 8.41 -16.53 0.10
N ARG A 608 9.06 -16.90 -1.01
CA ARG A 608 10.21 -17.82 -1.02
C ARG A 608 11.46 -17.15 -0.48
N GLU A 609 11.94 -17.59 0.68
CA GLU A 609 13.37 -17.51 1.01
C GLU A 609 14.13 -18.58 0.21
N SER A 610 15.10 -18.15 -0.61
CA SER A 610 16.05 -19.05 -1.25
C SER A 610 17.12 -19.48 -0.25
N SER A 611 16.99 -20.67 0.34
CA SER A 611 18.11 -21.31 1.02
C SER A 611 18.95 -22.07 0.00
N SER A 612 20.08 -21.47 -0.39
CA SER A 612 21.23 -22.22 -0.90
C SER A 612 21.90 -22.86 0.31
N GLU A 613 21.64 -24.15 0.56
CA GLU A 613 22.46 -24.93 1.47
C GLU A 613 23.75 -25.30 0.74
N GLU A 614 24.86 -24.75 1.23
CA GLU A 614 26.21 -25.20 0.93
C GLU A 614 26.39 -26.58 1.57
N GLU A 615 26.76 -27.58 0.77
CA GLU A 615 27.18 -28.89 1.22
C GLU A 615 28.51 -28.75 1.98
N GLU A 616 28.49 -28.89 3.30
CA GLU A 616 29.67 -29.25 4.07
C GLU A 616 29.85 -30.77 3.98
N ASP A 617 30.78 -31.19 3.10
CA ASP A 617 31.34 -32.53 3.07
C ASP A 617 32.09 -32.82 4.38
N GLU A 618 31.53 -33.65 5.24
CA GLU A 618 32.28 -34.42 6.23
C GLU A 618 32.51 -35.83 5.69
N ASP A 619 33.72 -36.10 5.18
CA ASP A 619 34.30 -37.45 5.18
C ASP A 619 35.84 -37.37 5.26
N ALA A 620 36.37 -37.97 6.35
CA ALA A 620 37.76 -38.35 6.66
C ALA A 620 38.78 -37.30 7.14
#